data_AF-A0A0D0A1C0-F1
#
_entry.id   AF-A0A0D0A1C0-F1
#
_cell.length_a   1.000
_cell.length_b   1.000
_cell.length_c   1.000
_cell.angle_alpha   90.00
_cell.angle_beta   90.00
_cell.angle_gamma   90.00
#
_symmetry.space_group_name_H-M   'P 1'
#
loop_
_entity.id
_entity.type
_entity.pdbx_description
1 polymer ?
#
loop_
_entity_poly.entity_id
_entity_poly.type
_entity_poly.pdbx_seq_one_letter_code
_entity_poly.pdbx_strand_id
1 'polypeptide(L)'
;MLIRLIPSVSHGTVLYNVSFPVNVPNLPTPPGWSNQLHLLTSVLRLESPLNIHVFDRSVGLVARIIEVMFDVPNKEVVLGFVDGRTERLPMNSQCMQMLQGVVDDVKTCCEQESRRDSFERSTSASVCSSVASSQDIPSISAAPPKSPKLSRHKKQRSLLFSLISSLVPRSLSPPPAPPPSPTTPYPSSPPPLPPIPPITPRNTSFAPVSQSLVSPYNSAFPPLTDPPILRRRARATLIDAWRRHVIPALSAHNYYAGYIEWVLRRMATKTCSELRELEKSLQPGRVAARKHGRTQSEGRVALDFGERGSEETHRRWRAPSP
;
A
#
# COMPACT_ATOMS: atom_id res chain seq x y z
N MET A 1 0.23 -0.41 4.73
CA MET A 1 1.01 0.25 3.68
C MET A 1 0.08 0.71 2.58
N LEU A 2 0.00 2.01 2.31
CA LEU A 2 -0.75 2.57 1.19
C LEU A 2 0.16 2.69 -0.03
N ILE A 3 -0.24 2.14 -1.18
CA ILE A 3 0.38 2.37 -2.47
C ILE A 3 -0.42 3.44 -3.21
N ARG A 4 0.25 4.51 -3.59
CA ARG A 4 -0.30 5.66 -4.30
C ARG A 4 0.40 5.78 -5.66
N LEU A 5 -0.36 5.92 -6.73
CA LEU A 5 0.17 6.16 -8.07
C LEU A 5 -0.35 7.52 -8.58
N ILE A 6 0.58 8.43 -8.83
CA ILE A 6 0.34 9.74 -9.43
C ILE A 6 0.68 9.65 -10.92
N PRO A 7 -0.33 9.66 -11.80
CA PRO A 7 -0.13 9.60 -13.25
C PRO A 7 0.40 10.93 -13.81
N SER A 8 1.02 10.89 -15.01
CA SER A 8 1.55 12.09 -15.69
C SER A 8 0.47 13.03 -16.24
N VAL A 9 -0.74 12.52 -16.44
CA VAL A 9 -1.89 13.24 -17.00
C VAL A 9 -2.87 13.53 -15.86
N SER A 10 -3.82 14.46 -16.04
CA SER A 10 -4.89 14.85 -15.11
C SER A 10 -5.91 13.73 -14.77
N HIS A 11 -5.45 12.49 -14.71
CA HIS A 11 -6.19 11.36 -14.19
C HIS A 11 -6.16 11.36 -12.66
N GLY A 12 -7.22 10.80 -12.07
CA GLY A 12 -7.29 10.61 -10.63
C GLY A 12 -6.15 9.74 -10.11
N THR A 13 -5.66 10.05 -8.91
CA THR A 13 -4.67 9.25 -8.21
C THR A 13 -5.21 7.85 -7.93
N VAL A 14 -4.45 6.81 -8.28
CA VAL A 14 -4.83 5.43 -7.99
C VAL A 14 -4.31 5.06 -6.60
N LEU A 15 -5.22 4.61 -5.74
CA LEU A 15 -4.92 4.23 -4.36
C LEU A 15 -5.14 2.73 -4.16
N TYR A 16 -4.17 2.06 -3.55
CA TYR A 16 -4.26 0.66 -3.21
C TYR A 16 -3.70 0.39 -1.82
N ASN A 17 -4.50 -0.18 -0.92
CA ASN A 17 -4.08 -0.47 0.44
C ASN A 17 -3.60 -1.92 0.58
N VAL A 18 -2.37 -2.09 1.06
CA VAL A 18 -1.81 -3.36 1.50
C VAL A 18 -1.85 -3.37 3.03
N SER A 19 -2.76 -4.16 3.58
CA SER A 19 -2.92 -4.31 5.02
C SER A 19 -2.66 -5.73 5.46
N PHE A 20 -2.00 -5.87 6.60
CA PHE A 20 -1.92 -7.12 7.33
C PHE A 20 -2.86 -7.02 8.53
N PRO A 21 -3.58 -8.11 8.87
CA PRO A 21 -4.33 -8.14 10.12
C PRO A 21 -3.35 -7.94 11.28
N VAL A 22 -3.51 -6.82 11.99
CA VAL A 22 -2.66 -6.46 13.14
C VAL A 22 -2.84 -7.49 14.26
N ASN A 23 -4.08 -7.98 14.41
CA ASN A 23 -4.43 -9.05 15.32
C ASN A 23 -5.03 -10.19 14.51
N VAL A 24 -4.39 -11.36 14.52
CA VAL A 24 -5.05 -12.60 14.12
C VAL A 24 -5.67 -13.17 15.38
N PRO A 25 -6.98 -12.96 15.61
CA PRO A 25 -7.60 -13.39 16.87
C PRO A 25 -7.40 -14.89 17.04
N ASN A 26 -7.04 -15.29 18.26
CA ASN A 26 -6.89 -16.69 18.68
C ASN A 26 -5.64 -17.44 18.21
N LEU A 27 -4.64 -16.75 17.62
CA LEU A 27 -3.34 -17.38 17.36
C LEU A 27 -2.28 -16.90 18.36
N PRO A 28 -1.49 -17.81 18.94
CA PRO A 28 -0.37 -17.42 19.78
C PRO A 28 0.67 -16.67 18.94
N THR A 29 1.30 -15.65 19.52
CA THR A 29 2.44 -14.99 18.91
C THR A 29 3.58 -15.99 18.70
N PRO A 30 4.20 -16.04 17.51
CA PRO A 30 5.38 -16.88 17.30
C PRO A 30 6.47 -16.59 18.36
N PRO A 31 7.09 -17.62 18.98
CA PRO A 31 8.06 -17.42 20.06
C PRO A 31 9.24 -16.50 19.70
N GLY A 32 9.69 -16.54 18.44
CA GLY A 32 10.72 -15.64 17.95
C GLY A 32 10.30 -14.17 18.00
N TRP A 33 9.04 -13.87 17.67
CA TRP A 33 8.50 -12.51 17.71
C TRP A 33 8.26 -12.05 19.14
N SER A 34 7.76 -12.91 20.03
CA SER A 34 7.57 -12.57 21.44
C SER A 34 8.90 -12.27 22.13
N ASN A 35 9.96 -13.03 21.82
CA ASN A 35 11.30 -12.78 22.35
C ASN A 35 11.87 -11.44 21.87
N GLN A 36 11.71 -11.12 20.58
CA GLN A 36 12.13 -9.83 20.02
C GLN A 36 11.34 -8.66 20.62
N LEU A 37 10.03 -8.83 20.82
CA LEU A 37 9.19 -7.83 21.47
C LEU A 37 9.59 -7.62 22.94
N HIS A 38 9.88 -8.69 23.67
CA HIS A 38 10.35 -8.62 25.06
C HIS A 38 11.72 -7.92 25.15
N LEU A 39 12.66 -8.27 24.27
CA LEU A 39 13.96 -7.60 24.18
C LEU A 39 13.78 -6.10 23.90
N LEU A 40 12.92 -5.75 22.94
CA LEU A 40 12.65 -4.36 22.58
C LEU A 40 12.04 -3.56 23.74
N THR A 41 11.00 -4.09 24.38
CA THR A 41 10.20 -3.35 25.38
C THR A 41 10.72 -3.44 26.79
N SER A 42 11.12 -4.64 27.24
CA SER A 42 11.51 -4.88 28.64
C SER A 42 12.99 -4.62 28.88
N VAL A 43 13.85 -5.03 27.96
CA VAL A 43 15.30 -4.89 28.11
C VAL A 43 15.78 -3.54 27.58
N LEU A 44 15.45 -3.19 26.34
CA LEU A 44 15.89 -1.94 25.71
C LEU A 44 15.00 -0.73 26.06
N ARG A 45 13.83 -0.96 26.69
CA ARG A 45 12.86 0.09 27.05
C ARG A 45 12.44 0.97 25.88
N LEU A 46 12.33 0.36 24.70
CA LEU A 46 11.88 1.02 23.47
C LEU A 46 10.37 0.88 23.30
N GLU A 47 9.81 1.77 22.49
CA GLU A 47 8.38 1.76 22.16
C GLU A 47 7.99 0.46 21.45
N SER A 48 6.83 -0.10 21.83
CA SER A 48 6.27 -1.27 21.16
C SER A 48 5.87 -0.92 19.72
N PRO A 49 6.17 -1.77 18.73
CA PRO A 49 5.73 -1.53 17.36
C PRO A 49 4.20 -1.54 17.26
N LEU A 50 3.68 -0.72 16.35
CA LEU A 50 2.24 -0.68 16.01
C LEU A 50 1.75 -2.00 15.38
N ASN A 51 2.66 -2.76 14.76
CA ASN A 51 2.34 -3.98 14.05
C ASN A 51 3.39 -5.04 14.35
N ILE A 52 2.97 -6.21 14.85
CA ILE A 52 3.88 -7.30 15.21
C ILE A 52 4.59 -7.94 14.00
N HIS A 53 4.02 -7.80 12.80
CA HIS A 53 4.60 -8.30 11.55
C HIS A 53 5.93 -7.62 11.18
N VAL A 54 6.32 -6.54 11.87
CA VAL A 54 7.66 -5.93 11.71
C VAL A 54 8.80 -6.89 12.05
N PHE A 55 8.53 -7.91 12.86
CA PHE A 55 9.50 -8.94 13.26
C PHE A 55 9.64 -10.06 12.24
N ASP A 56 8.75 -10.14 11.25
CA ASP A 56 8.83 -11.12 10.19
C ASP A 56 9.85 -10.69 9.11
N ARG A 57 10.71 -11.61 8.68
CA ARG A 57 11.74 -11.28 7.67
C ARG A 57 11.16 -10.98 6.29
N SER A 58 10.05 -11.63 5.94
CA SER A 58 9.42 -11.55 4.62
C SER A 58 8.50 -10.33 4.51
N VAL A 59 7.73 -10.03 5.55
CA VAL A 59 6.75 -8.93 5.55
C VAL A 59 7.16 -7.73 6.40
N GLY A 60 8.22 -7.83 7.19
CA GLY A 60 8.65 -6.75 8.09
C GLY A 60 9.07 -5.48 7.38
N LEU A 61 9.54 -5.54 6.13
CA LEU A 61 9.76 -4.34 5.33
C LEU A 61 8.44 -3.63 4.99
N VAL A 62 7.43 -4.38 4.56
CA VAL A 62 6.08 -3.83 4.27
C VAL A 62 5.45 -3.24 5.53
N ALA A 63 5.64 -3.88 6.68
CA ALA A 63 5.13 -3.40 7.95
C ALA A 63 5.81 -2.09 8.45
N ARG A 64 7.05 -1.81 8.00
CA ARG A 64 7.78 -0.57 8.32
C ARG A 64 7.45 0.60 7.38
N ILE A 65 6.83 0.33 6.23
CA ILE A 65 6.47 1.36 5.24
C ILE A 65 4.99 1.72 5.40
N ILE A 66 4.72 3.00 5.69
CA ILE A 66 3.37 3.55 5.76
C ILE A 66 2.84 3.78 4.35
N GLU A 67 3.62 4.45 3.50
CA GLU A 67 3.19 4.90 2.17
C GLU A 67 4.26 4.63 1.11
N VAL A 68 3.84 4.21 -0.08
CA VAL A 68 4.65 4.08 -1.28
C VAL A 68 3.98 4.92 -2.36
N MET A 69 4.57 6.04 -2.73
CA MET A 69 4.08 6.92 -3.78
C MET A 69 4.91 6.75 -5.04
N PHE A 70 4.31 6.23 -6.10
CA PHE A 70 4.85 6.24 -7.44
C PHE A 70 4.48 7.55 -8.14
N ASP A 71 5.45 8.45 -8.25
CA ASP A 71 5.29 9.75 -8.91
C ASP A 71 5.83 9.68 -10.34
N VAL A 72 4.94 9.31 -11.28
CA VAL A 72 5.31 9.11 -12.69
C VAL A 72 5.82 10.39 -13.36
N PRO A 73 5.20 11.59 -13.16
CA PRO A 73 5.73 12.82 -13.75
C PRO A 73 7.17 13.12 -13.30
N ASN A 74 7.47 12.96 -12.01
CA ASN A 74 8.81 13.21 -11.47
C ASN A 74 9.78 12.04 -11.68
N LYS A 75 9.29 10.87 -12.13
CA LYS A 75 10.07 9.63 -12.28
C LYS A 75 10.72 9.18 -10.97
N GLU A 76 10.04 9.40 -9.85
CA GLU A 76 10.51 9.05 -8.51
C GLU A 76 9.50 8.18 -7.75
N VAL A 77 10.00 7.24 -6.95
CA VAL A 77 9.23 6.57 -5.90
C VAL A 77 9.54 7.23 -4.57
N VAL A 78 8.52 7.73 -3.88
CA VAL A 78 8.65 8.33 -2.55
C VAL A 78 8.08 7.37 -1.52
N LEU A 79 8.89 7.01 -0.54
CA LEU A 79 8.55 6.07 0.52
C LEU A 79 8.39 6.82 1.83
N GLY A 80 7.28 6.60 2.53
CA GLY A 80 7.05 7.08 3.89
C GLY A 80 7.17 5.93 4.89
N PHE A 81 8.03 6.07 5.89
CA PHE A 81 8.27 5.05 6.92
C PHE A 81 7.56 5.36 8.24
N VAL A 82 7.38 4.33 9.08
CA VAL A 82 6.73 4.46 10.41
C VAL A 82 7.48 5.35 11.40
N ASP A 83 8.74 5.66 11.15
CA ASP A 83 9.51 6.63 11.95
C ASP A 83 9.36 8.09 11.47
N GLY A 84 8.58 8.32 10.42
CA GLY A 84 8.44 9.63 9.78
C GLY A 84 9.54 9.94 8.76
N ARG A 85 10.48 9.04 8.52
CA ARG A 85 11.47 9.24 7.44
C ARG A 85 10.80 9.14 6.08
N THR A 86 11.35 9.88 5.13
CA THR A 86 10.97 9.82 3.73
C THR A 86 12.18 9.52 2.88
N GLU A 87 12.04 8.58 1.95
CA GLU A 87 13.11 8.21 1.01
C GLU A 87 12.62 8.35 -0.42
N ARG A 88 13.50 8.82 -1.31
CA ARG A 88 13.20 8.98 -2.73
C ARG A 88 14.09 8.07 -3.54
N LEU A 89 13.49 7.29 -4.42
CA LEU A 89 14.17 6.33 -5.28
C LEU A 89 13.89 6.68 -6.74
N PRO A 90 14.90 6.70 -7.63
CA PRO A 90 14.65 6.92 -9.04
C PRO A 90 13.90 5.74 -9.66
N MET A 91 12.92 6.02 -10.54
CA MET A 91 12.23 4.98 -11.31
C MET A 91 12.98 4.67 -12.61
N ASN A 92 13.13 3.38 -12.90
CA ASN A 92 13.63 2.94 -14.19
C ASN A 92 12.50 2.90 -15.25
N SER A 93 12.88 2.80 -16.53
CA SER A 93 11.93 2.77 -17.66
C SER A 93 10.95 1.61 -17.59
N GLN A 94 11.39 0.44 -17.14
CA GLN A 94 10.54 -0.73 -16.98
C GLN A 94 9.43 -0.51 -15.93
N CYS A 95 9.76 0.08 -14.78
CA CYS A 95 8.79 0.44 -13.75
C CYS A 95 7.77 1.43 -14.31
N MET A 96 8.22 2.48 -15.00
CA MET A 96 7.34 3.46 -15.64
C MET A 96 6.36 2.80 -16.63
N GLN A 97 6.84 1.86 -17.45
CA GLN A 97 5.99 1.12 -18.39
C GLN A 97 4.93 0.28 -17.67
N MET A 98 5.31 -0.42 -16.60
CA MET A 98 4.37 -1.20 -15.79
C MET A 98 3.28 -0.30 -15.18
N LEU A 99 3.68 0.85 -14.64
CA LEU A 99 2.75 1.81 -14.03
C LEU A 99 1.84 2.47 -15.06
N GLN A 100 2.32 2.72 -16.28
CA GLN A 100 1.48 3.19 -17.37
C GLN A 100 0.39 2.16 -17.71
N GLY A 101 0.74 0.87 -17.75
CA GLY A 101 -0.25 -0.20 -17.92
C GLY A 101 -1.31 -0.22 -16.82
N VAL A 102 -0.96 0.12 -15.57
CA VAL A 102 -1.94 0.29 -14.48
C VAL A 102 -2.89 1.46 -14.78
N VAL A 103 -2.37 2.60 -15.25
CA VAL A 103 -3.20 3.76 -15.61
C VAL A 103 -4.16 3.40 -16.74
N ASP A 104 -3.68 2.69 -17.77
CA ASP A 104 -4.48 2.27 -18.91
C ASP A 104 -5.59 1.28 -18.49
N ASP A 105 -5.26 0.33 -17.60
CA ASP A 105 -6.23 -0.61 -17.02
C ASP A 105 -7.33 0.10 -16.23
N VAL A 106 -6.94 1.06 -15.38
CA VAL A 106 -7.89 1.83 -14.56
C VAL A 106 -8.77 2.71 -15.45
N LYS A 107 -8.19 3.37 -16.45
CA LYS A 107 -8.94 4.18 -17.42
C LYS A 107 -9.97 3.34 -18.17
N THR A 108 -9.55 2.22 -18.73
CA THR A 108 -10.42 1.29 -19.47
C THR A 108 -11.54 0.77 -18.56
N CYS A 109 -11.22 0.43 -17.31
CA CYS A 109 -12.21 0.00 -16.32
C CYS A 109 -13.26 1.09 -16.04
N CYS A 110 -12.83 2.35 -15.84
CA CYS A 110 -13.74 3.47 -15.60
C CYS A 110 -14.66 3.77 -16.79
N GLU A 111 -14.12 3.71 -18.02
CA GLU A 111 -14.89 3.91 -19.24
C GLU A 111 -15.96 2.82 -19.42
N GLN A 112 -15.61 1.57 -19.15
CA GLN A 112 -16.54 0.44 -19.26
C GLN A 112 -17.64 0.49 -18.20
N GLU A 113 -17.30 0.86 -16.96
CA GLU A 113 -18.28 1.03 -15.89
C GLU A 113 -19.24 2.18 -16.19
N SER A 114 -18.73 3.30 -16.73
CA SER A 114 -19.56 4.42 -17.18
C SER A 114 -20.54 4.04 -18.31
N ARG A 115 -20.11 3.18 -19.25
CA ARG A 115 -20.97 2.64 -20.31
C ARG A 115 -22.04 1.69 -19.77
N ARG A 116 -21.72 0.91 -18.74
CA ARG A 116 -22.69 0.04 -18.08
C ARG A 116 -23.76 0.85 -17.34
N ASP A 117 -23.34 1.87 -16.59
CA ASP A 117 -24.24 2.77 -15.87
C ASP A 117 -25.20 3.51 -16.82
N SER A 118 -24.71 3.96 -17.98
CA SER A 118 -25.56 4.63 -18.98
C SER A 118 -26.58 3.67 -19.61
N PHE A 119 -26.21 2.42 -19.84
CA PHE A 119 -27.12 1.38 -20.33
C PHE A 119 -28.18 1.00 -19.29
N GLU A 120 -27.80 0.86 -18.01
CA GLU A 120 -28.74 0.56 -16.91
C GLU A 120 -29.72 1.73 -16.68
N ARG A 121 -29.26 2.98 -16.77
CA ARG A 121 -30.13 4.17 -16.71
C ARG A 121 -31.10 4.25 -17.89
N SER A 122 -30.65 3.89 -19.10
CA SER A 122 -31.51 3.91 -20.30
C SER A 122 -32.58 2.81 -20.24
N THR A 123 -32.21 1.63 -19.74
CA THR A 123 -33.14 0.50 -19.60
C THR A 123 -34.19 0.76 -18.52
N SER A 124 -33.79 1.30 -17.37
CA SER A 124 -34.73 1.64 -16.29
C SER A 124 -35.69 2.77 -16.64
N ALA A 125 -35.26 3.78 -17.40
CA ALA A 125 -36.14 4.83 -17.91
C ALA A 125 -37.19 4.30 -18.90
N SER A 126 -36.81 3.32 -19.73
CA SER A 126 -37.71 2.69 -20.71
C SER A 126 -38.82 1.88 -20.03
N VAL A 127 -38.50 1.08 -19.01
CA VAL A 127 -39.48 0.22 -18.32
C VAL A 127 -40.53 1.03 -17.53
N CYS A 128 -40.16 2.17 -16.95
CA CYS A 128 -41.14 3.02 -16.26
C CYS A 128 -42.05 3.79 -17.24
N SER A 129 -41.59 4.05 -18.46
CA SER A 129 -42.36 4.79 -19.47
C SER A 129 -43.46 3.94 -20.12
N SER A 130 -43.28 2.62 -20.20
CA SER A 130 -44.29 1.73 -20.81
C SER A 130 -45.48 1.41 -19.90
N VAL A 131 -45.36 1.58 -18.57
CA VAL A 131 -46.50 1.36 -17.63
C VAL A 131 -47.44 2.57 -17.58
N ALA A 132 -46.96 3.77 -17.94
CA ALA A 132 -47.78 4.98 -17.95
C ALA A 132 -48.63 5.16 -19.23
N SER A 133 -48.43 4.34 -20.27
CA SER A 133 -49.06 4.51 -21.59
C SER A 133 -50.18 3.50 -21.91
N SER A 134 -50.66 2.72 -20.94
CA SER A 134 -51.81 1.80 -21.12
C SER A 134 -53.05 2.24 -20.33
N GLN A 135 -53.50 3.48 -20.53
CA GLN A 135 -54.85 3.93 -20.17
C GLN A 135 -55.51 4.62 -21.37
N ASP A 136 -55.92 3.82 -22.35
CA ASP A 136 -57.03 4.14 -23.23
C ASP A 136 -58.02 2.98 -23.18
N ILE A 137 -58.93 3.03 -22.20
CA ILE A 137 -60.19 2.29 -22.20
C ILE A 137 -61.30 3.35 -22.32
N PRO A 138 -62.16 3.27 -23.34
CA PRO A 138 -63.23 4.25 -23.52
C PRO A 138 -64.31 4.11 -22.44
N SER A 139 -64.73 5.28 -21.96
CA SER A 139 -65.77 5.58 -20.99
C SER A 139 -67.13 4.95 -21.30
N ILE A 140 -67.69 4.17 -20.36
CA ILE A 140 -69.15 4.06 -20.16
C ILE A 140 -69.48 4.04 -18.66
N SER A 141 -70.02 5.17 -18.20
CA SER A 141 -71.12 5.40 -17.23
C SER A 141 -71.15 4.76 -15.82
N ALA A 142 -71.23 5.67 -14.84
CA ALA A 142 -72.08 5.67 -13.64
C ALA A 142 -71.83 4.70 -12.47
N ALA A 143 -71.24 5.25 -11.38
CA ALA A 143 -71.79 5.34 -10.01
C ALA A 143 -70.67 5.38 -8.95
N PRO A 144 -70.80 6.13 -7.84
CA PRO A 144 -69.77 6.22 -6.81
C PRO A 144 -69.95 5.11 -5.77
N PRO A 145 -68.86 4.41 -5.38
CA PRO A 145 -68.68 4.22 -3.94
C PRO A 145 -67.22 4.24 -3.48
N LYS A 146 -67.02 5.05 -2.43
CA LYS A 146 -66.23 4.77 -1.22
C LYS A 146 -64.77 4.38 -1.41
N SER A 147 -63.93 5.40 -1.23
CA SER A 147 -62.52 5.38 -0.87
C SER A 147 -62.05 4.14 -0.08
N PRO A 148 -61.18 3.28 -0.64
CA PRO A 148 -60.30 2.45 0.15
C PRO A 148 -59.05 3.25 0.51
N LYS A 149 -58.74 3.22 1.81
CA LYS A 149 -57.64 3.91 2.48
C LYS A 149 -56.32 3.68 1.76
N LEU A 150 -55.69 4.78 1.35
CA LEU A 150 -54.28 4.85 0.98
C LEU A 150 -53.44 4.32 2.15
N SER A 151 -53.04 3.06 2.05
CA SER A 151 -51.97 2.48 2.84
C SER A 151 -50.69 3.24 2.51
N ARG A 152 -50.42 4.27 3.32
CA ARG A 152 -49.09 4.89 3.45
C ARG A 152 -48.11 3.77 3.79
N HIS A 153 -47.42 3.22 2.79
CA HIS A 153 -46.19 2.49 3.03
C HIS A 153 -45.15 3.48 3.54
N LYS A 154 -45.12 3.55 4.87
CA LYS A 154 -44.24 4.35 5.69
C LYS A 154 -42.81 3.95 5.36
N LYS A 155 -42.14 4.82 4.59
CA LYS A 155 -40.70 5.07 4.58
C LYS A 155 -39.85 3.86 4.98
N GLN A 156 -39.40 3.15 3.96
CA GLN A 156 -38.16 2.38 3.91
C GLN A 156 -37.15 2.89 4.95
N ARG A 157 -37.08 2.23 6.11
CA ARG A 157 -36.09 2.53 7.14
C ARG A 157 -34.77 1.84 6.76
N SER A 158 -33.86 2.66 6.26
CA SER A 158 -32.40 2.59 6.45
C SER A 158 -31.71 1.23 6.31
N LEU A 159 -31.18 0.96 5.11
CA LEU A 159 -30.05 0.03 4.89
C LEU A 159 -28.77 0.45 5.63
N LEU A 160 -28.71 1.67 6.19
CA LEU A 160 -27.58 2.18 6.97
C LEU A 160 -27.43 1.60 8.39
N PHE A 161 -28.44 0.91 8.94
CA PHE A 161 -28.34 0.28 10.27
C PHE A 161 -27.88 -1.20 10.24
N SER A 162 -27.85 -1.84 9.06
CA SER A 162 -27.40 -3.23 8.96
C SER A 162 -25.87 -3.39 8.88
N LEU A 163 -25.12 -2.29 8.74
CA LEU A 163 -23.65 -2.30 8.71
C LEU A 163 -22.99 -2.05 10.07
N ILE A 164 -23.77 -1.66 11.10
CA ILE A 164 -23.24 -1.30 12.42
C ILE A 164 -23.38 -2.48 13.42
N SER A 165 -24.14 -3.53 13.09
CA SER A 165 -24.38 -4.67 13.98
C SER A 165 -23.31 -5.78 13.99
N SER A 166 -22.17 -5.64 13.30
CA SER A 166 -21.08 -6.63 13.33
C SER A 166 -19.89 -6.26 14.24
N LEU A 167 -19.96 -5.13 14.94
CA LEU A 167 -18.87 -4.57 15.75
C LEU A 167 -19.16 -4.59 17.26
N VAL A 168 -19.86 -5.60 17.76
CA VAL A 168 -20.04 -5.83 19.21
C VAL A 168 -19.18 -7.02 19.65
N PRO A 169 -18.04 -6.80 20.34
CA PRO A 169 -17.29 -7.87 20.98
C PRO A 169 -18.15 -8.48 22.09
N ARG A 170 -18.49 -9.77 21.97
CA ARG A 170 -19.12 -10.51 23.08
C ARG A 170 -18.09 -10.73 24.19
N SER A 171 -18.47 -10.22 25.35
CA SER A 171 -17.96 -10.43 26.71
C SER A 171 -17.04 -11.63 26.95
N LEU A 172 -15.83 -11.30 27.43
CA LEU A 172 -15.26 -11.69 28.72
C LEU A 172 -15.88 -12.93 29.40
N SER A 173 -15.32 -14.10 29.12
CA SER A 173 -15.28 -15.21 30.08
C SER A 173 -13.81 -15.55 30.38
N PRO A 174 -13.36 -15.57 31.65
CA PRO A 174 -12.00 -16.00 31.98
C PRO A 174 -11.80 -17.48 31.62
N PRO A 175 -10.67 -17.86 31.01
CA PRO A 175 -10.37 -19.27 30.77
C PRO A 175 -10.13 -20.01 32.09
N PRO A 176 -10.56 -21.28 32.21
CA PRO A 176 -10.26 -22.11 33.38
C PRO A 176 -8.75 -22.36 33.50
N ALA A 177 -8.29 -22.50 34.75
CA ALA A 177 -6.88 -22.72 35.08
C ALA A 177 -6.34 -24.01 34.41
N PRO A 178 -5.11 -23.99 33.87
CA PRO A 178 -4.49 -25.16 33.29
C PRO A 178 -4.17 -26.22 34.37
N PRO A 179 -4.31 -27.52 34.06
CA PRO A 179 -3.91 -28.59 34.97
C PRO A 179 -2.37 -28.64 35.15
N PRO A 180 -1.87 -29.20 36.27
CA PRO A 180 -0.44 -29.30 36.54
C PRO A 180 0.25 -30.22 35.53
N SER A 181 1.34 -29.73 34.94
CA SER A 181 2.16 -30.45 33.97
C SER A 181 2.78 -31.71 34.58
N PRO A 182 2.70 -32.87 33.92
CA PRO A 182 3.46 -34.06 34.32
C PRO A 182 4.96 -33.86 34.08
N THR A 183 5.74 -34.30 35.05
CA THR A 183 7.21 -34.39 35.04
C THR A 183 7.69 -35.12 33.80
N THR A 184 8.30 -34.39 32.86
CA THR A 184 8.87 -34.96 31.63
C THR A 184 10.13 -35.77 31.97
N PRO A 185 10.19 -37.08 31.69
CA PRO A 185 11.42 -37.84 31.80
C PRO A 185 12.44 -37.36 30.75
N TYR A 186 13.70 -37.39 31.17
CA TYR A 186 14.89 -37.03 30.40
C TYR A 186 14.91 -37.72 29.03
N PRO A 187 15.02 -37.00 27.90
CA PRO A 187 15.09 -37.64 26.59
C PRO A 187 16.40 -38.40 26.46
N SER A 188 16.30 -39.71 26.22
CA SER A 188 17.40 -40.57 25.79
C SER A 188 18.04 -40.01 24.51
N SER A 189 19.38 -40.06 24.44
CA SER A 189 20.16 -39.64 23.27
C SER A 189 19.56 -40.14 21.96
N PRO A 190 19.44 -39.28 20.94
CA PRO A 190 18.91 -39.68 19.64
C PRO A 190 19.83 -40.74 19.02
N PRO A 191 19.27 -41.80 18.41
CA PRO A 191 20.05 -42.79 17.68
C PRO A 191 20.79 -42.11 16.51
N PRO A 192 21.95 -42.65 16.08
CA PRO A 192 22.72 -42.11 14.97
C PRO A 192 21.84 -42.04 13.72
N LEU A 193 21.82 -40.85 13.11
CA LEU A 193 21.08 -40.60 11.87
C LEU A 193 21.55 -41.58 10.79
N PRO A 194 20.62 -42.20 10.03
CA PRO A 194 21.00 -43.03 8.90
C PRO A 194 21.78 -42.21 7.86
N PRO A 195 22.70 -42.85 7.11
CA PRO A 195 23.50 -42.17 6.10
C PRO A 195 22.59 -41.44 5.11
N ILE A 196 22.81 -40.13 5.00
CA ILE A 196 22.09 -39.27 4.06
C ILE A 196 22.37 -39.82 2.65
N PRO A 197 21.34 -40.24 1.90
CA PRO A 197 21.55 -40.71 0.54
C PRO A 197 22.14 -39.57 -0.30
N PRO A 198 23.07 -39.88 -1.23
CA PRO A 198 23.70 -38.87 -2.08
C PRO A 198 22.60 -38.09 -2.81
N ILE A 199 22.63 -36.77 -2.63
CA ILE A 199 21.77 -35.81 -3.31
C ILE A 199 22.14 -35.87 -4.79
N THR A 200 21.50 -36.78 -5.51
CA THR A 200 21.48 -36.74 -6.97
C THR A 200 20.75 -35.46 -7.36
N PRO A 201 21.30 -34.63 -8.26
CA PRO A 201 20.61 -33.45 -8.76
C PRO A 201 19.33 -33.95 -9.44
N ARG A 202 18.21 -33.82 -8.74
CA ARG A 202 16.89 -34.15 -9.24
C ARG A 202 16.63 -33.16 -10.35
N ASN A 203 16.95 -33.58 -11.57
CA ASN A 203 16.60 -32.91 -12.81
C ASN A 203 15.07 -32.90 -12.85
N THR A 204 14.46 -31.88 -12.25
CA THR A 204 13.05 -31.54 -12.39
C THR A 204 12.84 -31.12 -13.83
N SER A 205 12.83 -32.11 -14.71
CA SER A 205 12.04 -32.08 -15.93
C SER A 205 10.60 -31.97 -15.47
N PHE A 206 10.15 -30.72 -15.29
CA PHE A 206 8.73 -30.43 -15.18
C PHE A 206 8.10 -31.04 -16.42
N ALA A 207 7.31 -32.09 -16.23
CA ALA A 207 6.43 -32.57 -17.28
C ALA A 207 5.68 -31.35 -17.83
N PRO A 208 5.65 -31.13 -19.16
CA PRO A 208 4.95 -30.01 -19.73
C PRO A 208 3.52 -30.08 -19.22
N VAL A 209 3.12 -29.10 -18.41
CA VAL A 209 1.72 -28.89 -18.06
C VAL A 209 1.00 -28.86 -19.39
N SER A 210 0.16 -29.86 -19.63
CA SER A 210 -0.64 -29.95 -20.84
C SER A 210 -1.43 -28.66 -20.91
N GLN A 211 -0.97 -27.74 -21.77
CA GLN A 211 -1.70 -26.55 -22.14
C GLN A 211 -2.96 -27.08 -22.79
N SER A 212 -4.05 -27.14 -22.02
CA SER A 212 -5.36 -27.48 -22.53
C SER A 212 -5.58 -26.61 -23.76
N LEU A 213 -5.68 -27.25 -24.92
CA LEU A 213 -5.91 -26.65 -26.21
C LEU A 213 -7.00 -25.59 -26.08
N VAL A 214 -6.57 -24.34 -26.05
CA VAL A 214 -7.45 -23.19 -26.08
C VAL A 214 -8.07 -23.22 -27.47
N SER A 215 -9.38 -23.46 -27.46
CA SER A 215 -10.24 -23.56 -28.63
C SER A 215 -9.98 -22.42 -29.64
N PRO A 216 -9.75 -22.69 -30.93
CA PRO A 216 -9.38 -21.68 -31.93
C PRO A 216 -10.56 -20.83 -32.45
N TYR A 217 -11.64 -20.67 -31.68
CA TYR A 217 -12.79 -19.91 -32.14
C TYR A 217 -12.56 -18.39 -32.06
N ASN A 218 -12.33 -17.81 -33.25
CA ASN A 218 -12.72 -16.46 -33.68
C ASN A 218 -12.16 -15.26 -32.90
N SER A 219 -10.94 -14.88 -33.25
CA SER A 219 -10.25 -13.61 -32.92
C SER A 219 -10.85 -12.36 -33.59
N ALA A 220 -12.16 -12.32 -33.89
CA ALA A 220 -12.77 -11.18 -34.58
C ALA A 220 -13.30 -10.09 -33.63
N PHE A 221 -13.42 -10.37 -32.33
CA PHE A 221 -13.78 -9.37 -31.34
C PHE A 221 -12.70 -9.34 -30.26
N PRO A 222 -12.08 -8.18 -29.97
CA PRO A 222 -11.24 -8.08 -28.79
C PRO A 222 -12.10 -8.48 -27.59
N PRO A 223 -11.69 -9.48 -26.78
CA PRO A 223 -12.48 -9.93 -25.66
C PRO A 223 -12.74 -8.72 -24.78
N LEU A 224 -14.02 -8.33 -24.68
CA LEU A 224 -14.47 -7.25 -23.84
C LEU A 224 -14.00 -7.60 -22.42
N THR A 225 -12.90 -6.99 -21.99
CA THR A 225 -12.24 -7.43 -20.76
C THR A 225 -13.11 -6.96 -19.62
N ASP A 226 -13.58 -7.86 -18.76
CA ASP A 226 -14.49 -7.48 -17.69
C ASP A 226 -13.79 -6.52 -16.69
N PRO A 227 -14.49 -5.49 -16.15
CA PRO A 227 -13.89 -4.53 -15.21
C PRO A 227 -13.20 -5.16 -13.99
N PRO A 228 -13.73 -6.25 -13.37
CA PRO A 228 -13.05 -6.96 -12.29
C PRO A 228 -11.67 -7.52 -12.68
N ILE A 229 -11.51 -7.96 -13.94
CA ILE A 229 -10.23 -8.49 -14.45
C ILE A 229 -9.22 -7.36 -14.57
N LEU A 230 -9.62 -6.22 -15.13
CA LEU A 230 -8.79 -5.01 -15.23
C LEU A 230 -8.32 -4.53 -13.86
N ARG A 231 -9.22 -4.44 -12.87
CA ARG A 231 -8.85 -4.08 -11.49
C ARG A 231 -7.88 -5.07 -10.86
N ARG A 232 -8.07 -6.37 -11.08
CA ARG A 232 -7.16 -7.40 -10.55
C ARG A 232 -5.78 -7.29 -11.18
N ARG A 233 -5.71 -7.08 -12.49
CA ARG A 233 -4.46 -6.86 -13.24
C ARG A 233 -3.74 -5.62 -12.75
N ALA A 234 -4.43 -4.48 -12.66
CA ALA A 234 -3.89 -3.24 -12.11
C ALA A 234 -3.28 -3.42 -10.71
N ARG A 235 -4.01 -4.10 -9.80
CA ARG A 235 -3.51 -4.41 -8.44
C ARG A 235 -2.28 -5.31 -8.45
N ALA A 236 -2.30 -6.37 -9.24
CA ALA A 236 -1.16 -7.29 -9.36
C ALA A 236 0.08 -6.56 -9.91
N THR A 237 -0.09 -5.73 -10.94
CA THR A 237 0.99 -4.95 -11.54
C THR A 237 1.57 -3.92 -10.56
N LEU A 238 0.73 -3.25 -9.75
CA LEU A 238 1.22 -2.35 -8.69
C LEU A 238 2.07 -3.09 -7.64
N ILE A 239 1.62 -4.26 -7.20
CA ILE A 239 2.38 -5.10 -6.26
C ILE A 239 3.67 -5.59 -6.90
N ASP A 240 3.65 -6.01 -8.16
CA ASP A 240 4.84 -6.44 -8.86
C ASP A 240 5.83 -5.28 -9.08
N ALA A 241 5.35 -4.07 -9.36
CA ALA A 241 6.20 -2.88 -9.47
C ALA A 241 6.91 -2.59 -8.15
N TRP A 242 6.18 -2.62 -7.03
CA TRP A 242 6.76 -2.53 -5.69
C TRP A 242 7.80 -3.63 -5.46
N ARG A 243 7.46 -4.89 -5.74
CA ARG A 243 8.33 -6.04 -5.46
C ARG A 243 9.61 -6.03 -6.28
N ARG A 244 9.53 -5.66 -7.57
CA ARG A 244 10.65 -5.72 -8.52
C ARG A 244 11.54 -4.48 -8.48
N HIS A 245 11.00 -3.31 -8.14
CA HIS A 245 11.75 -2.05 -8.23
C HIS A 245 12.02 -1.42 -6.87
N VAL A 246 11.07 -1.49 -5.93
CA VAL A 246 11.23 -0.84 -4.62
C VAL A 246 12.03 -1.72 -3.66
N ILE A 247 11.69 -3.01 -3.54
CA ILE A 247 12.40 -3.91 -2.63
C ILE A 247 13.90 -3.98 -2.95
N PRO A 248 14.35 -4.23 -4.19
CA PRO A 248 15.79 -4.35 -4.47
C PRO A 248 16.54 -3.03 -4.24
N ALA A 249 15.90 -1.89 -4.54
CA ALA A 249 16.48 -0.59 -4.25
C ALA A 249 16.68 -0.38 -2.75
N LEU A 250 15.71 -0.75 -1.91
CA LEU A 250 15.85 -0.71 -0.45
C LEU A 250 16.89 -1.73 0.07
N SER A 251 17.02 -2.86 -0.61
CA SER A 251 18.01 -3.88 -0.25
C SER A 251 19.44 -3.33 -0.33
N ALA A 252 19.73 -2.56 -1.39
CA ALA A 252 21.04 -1.95 -1.63
C ALA A 252 21.44 -0.93 -0.54
N HIS A 253 20.48 -0.38 0.20
CA HIS A 253 20.69 0.60 1.26
C HIS A 253 20.69 -0.03 2.67
N ASN A 254 20.80 -1.36 2.78
CA ASN A 254 20.82 -2.10 4.05
C ASN A 254 19.55 -1.94 4.91
N TYR A 255 18.37 -1.78 4.30
CA TYR A 255 17.09 -1.76 5.03
C TYR A 255 16.58 -3.15 5.47
N TYR A 256 17.32 -4.22 5.15
CA TYR A 256 17.05 -5.58 5.65
C TYR A 256 17.52 -5.85 7.08
N ALA A 257 18.12 -4.86 7.73
CA ALA A 257 18.29 -4.85 9.17
C ALA A 257 16.96 -5.22 9.87
N GLY A 258 17.04 -6.04 10.92
CA GLY A 258 15.88 -6.40 11.74
C GLY A 258 15.23 -5.16 12.37
N TYR A 259 13.98 -5.26 12.81
CA TYR A 259 13.25 -4.11 13.36
C TYR A 259 13.99 -3.42 14.52
N ILE A 260 14.59 -4.21 15.42
CA ILE A 260 15.35 -3.67 16.56
C ILE A 260 16.51 -2.80 16.09
N GLU A 261 17.32 -3.29 15.16
CA GLU A 261 18.44 -2.53 14.60
C GLU A 261 17.95 -1.25 13.89
N TRP A 262 16.83 -1.33 13.18
CA TRP A 262 16.22 -0.17 12.55
C TRP A 262 15.82 0.91 13.58
N VAL A 263 15.20 0.52 14.71
CA VAL A 263 14.86 1.45 15.80
C VAL A 263 16.12 2.04 16.43
N LEU A 264 17.15 1.22 16.70
CA LEU A 264 18.41 1.69 17.28
C LEU A 264 19.12 2.70 16.38
N ARG A 265 19.19 2.44 15.06
CA ARG A 265 19.72 3.39 14.07
C ARG A 265 18.93 4.70 14.07
N ARG A 266 17.60 4.64 14.18
CA ARG A 266 16.75 5.83 14.30
C ARG A 266 17.13 6.66 15.52
N MET A 267 17.18 6.04 16.69
CA MET A 267 17.56 6.76 17.91
C MET A 267 18.95 7.37 17.81
N ALA A 268 19.94 6.61 17.32
CA ALA A 268 21.29 7.10 17.14
C ALA A 268 21.33 8.35 16.25
N THR A 269 20.62 8.34 15.11
CA THR A 269 20.55 9.54 14.25
C THR A 269 19.88 10.73 14.94
N LYS A 270 18.82 10.49 15.71
CA LYS A 270 18.11 11.54 16.45
C LYS A 270 19.03 12.16 17.51
N THR A 271 19.66 11.34 18.34
CA THR A 271 20.61 11.79 19.36
C THR A 271 21.79 12.54 18.73
N CYS A 272 22.35 12.05 17.62
CA CYS A 272 23.40 12.77 16.89
C CYS A 272 22.94 14.13 16.37
N SER A 273 21.69 14.25 15.89
CA SER A 273 21.14 15.54 15.44
C SER A 273 20.95 16.52 16.61
N GLU A 274 20.41 16.04 17.74
CA GLU A 274 20.23 16.86 18.95
C GLU A 274 21.56 17.35 19.51
N LEU A 275 22.59 16.49 19.54
CA LEU A 275 23.94 16.87 19.95
C LEU A 275 24.55 17.95 19.05
N ARG A 276 24.37 17.86 17.71
CA ARG A 276 24.84 18.90 16.79
C ARG A 276 24.10 20.23 16.98
N GLU A 277 22.81 20.19 17.29
CA GLU A 277 22.05 21.42 17.58
C GLU A 277 22.48 22.05 18.91
N LEU A 278 22.80 21.24 19.94
CA LEU A 278 23.40 21.72 21.18
C LEU A 278 24.80 22.28 20.97
N GLU A 279 25.62 21.66 20.12
CA GLU A 279 26.94 22.18 19.77
C GLU A 279 26.84 23.54 19.08
N LYS A 280 25.91 23.70 18.15
CA LYS A 280 25.64 25.00 17.50
C LYS A 280 25.16 26.06 18.48
N SER A 281 24.35 25.70 19.49
CA SER A 281 23.87 26.65 20.49
C SER A 281 24.93 27.02 21.52
N LEU A 282 25.87 26.11 21.79
CA LEU A 282 27.00 26.32 22.69
C LEU A 282 28.17 27.05 22.06
N GLN A 283 28.27 27.15 20.72
CA GLN A 283 29.27 28.02 20.10
C GLN A 283 29.00 29.44 20.58
N PRO A 284 29.77 29.96 21.57
CA PRO A 284 29.56 31.28 22.12
C PRO A 284 29.71 32.18 20.91
N GLY A 285 28.66 32.97 20.64
CA GLY A 285 28.59 33.76 19.44
C GLY A 285 29.98 34.29 19.15
N ARG A 286 30.54 33.94 18.00
CA ARG A 286 31.44 34.85 17.32
C ARG A 286 30.57 36.08 17.15
N VAL A 287 30.51 36.90 18.21
CA VAL A 287 29.87 38.18 18.28
C VAL A 287 30.40 38.78 17.03
N ALA A 288 29.50 38.88 16.04
CA ALA A 288 29.86 39.42 14.76
C ALA A 288 30.60 40.69 15.14
N ALA A 289 31.90 40.71 14.84
CA ALA A 289 32.65 41.92 14.80
C ALA A 289 32.00 42.68 13.65
N ARG A 290 30.82 43.26 13.94
CA ARG A 290 30.26 44.43 13.31
C ARG A 290 31.28 45.50 13.64
N LYS A 291 32.44 45.41 13.00
CA LYS A 291 33.20 46.59 12.63
C LYS A 291 32.14 47.47 11.99
N HIS A 292 31.86 48.57 12.66
CA HIS A 292 31.23 49.74 12.08
C HIS A 292 31.96 50.07 10.77
N GLY A 293 31.58 49.39 9.69
CA GLY A 293 31.90 49.71 8.32
C GLY A 293 31.04 50.91 7.98
N ARG A 294 31.56 52.05 8.41
CA ARG A 294 31.22 53.41 8.03
C ARG A 294 30.52 53.46 6.67
N THR A 295 29.32 54.01 6.68
CA THR A 295 28.61 54.57 5.54
C THR A 295 29.54 55.27 4.55
N GLN A 296 29.70 54.68 3.37
CA GLN A 296 29.94 55.38 2.10
C GLN A 296 28.90 54.78 1.13
N SER A 297 27.72 55.38 1.04
CA SER A 297 27.39 56.44 0.08
C SER A 297 27.69 56.03 -1.37
N GLU A 298 26.58 55.80 -2.07
CA GLU A 298 26.35 56.23 -3.45
C GLU A 298 27.09 55.54 -4.59
N GLY A 299 26.29 54.84 -5.39
CA GLY A 299 26.20 55.19 -6.81
C GLY A 299 26.66 54.11 -7.79
N ARG A 300 25.75 53.83 -8.73
CA ARG A 300 25.86 53.04 -9.98
C ARG A 300 25.30 51.63 -9.80
N VAL A 301 24.06 51.35 -10.23
CA VAL A 301 23.56 51.39 -11.63
C VAL A 301 24.59 50.79 -12.58
N ALA A 302 24.53 49.48 -12.75
CA ALA A 302 24.82 48.83 -14.01
C ALA A 302 24.00 47.53 -14.06
N LEU A 303 23.00 47.56 -14.94
CA LEU A 303 22.38 46.38 -15.51
C LEU A 303 23.50 45.49 -16.07
N ASP A 304 23.58 44.23 -15.64
CA ASP A 304 24.31 43.23 -16.40
C ASP A 304 23.50 41.95 -16.48
N PHE A 305 22.97 41.72 -17.68
CA PHE A 305 22.30 40.51 -18.11
C PHE A 305 23.39 39.49 -18.47
N GLY A 306 23.79 38.69 -17.48
CA GLY A 306 24.66 37.56 -17.70
C GLY A 306 23.86 36.26 -17.80
N GLU A 307 23.45 35.90 -19.02
CA GLU A 307 23.16 34.52 -19.41
C GLU A 307 24.26 33.60 -18.87
N ARG A 308 23.92 32.72 -17.93
CA ARG A 308 24.81 31.64 -17.48
C ARG A 308 24.12 30.32 -17.71
N GLY A 309 24.56 29.65 -18.77
CA GLY A 309 24.13 28.32 -19.18
C GLY A 309 24.14 27.34 -18.02
N SER A 310 23.00 26.66 -17.87
CA SER A 310 22.85 25.50 -17.01
C SER A 310 23.54 24.30 -17.66
N GLU A 311 24.84 24.14 -17.42
CA GLU A 311 25.52 22.85 -17.59
C GLU A 311 24.99 21.87 -16.54
N GLU A 312 23.91 21.19 -16.93
CA GLU A 312 23.76 19.73 -16.89
C GLU A 312 24.84 18.96 -16.11
N THR A 313 24.75 18.99 -14.77
CA THR A 313 25.54 18.13 -13.90
C THR A 313 24.92 16.74 -13.89
N HIS A 314 25.16 15.99 -14.96
CA HIS A 314 25.00 14.54 -15.01
C HIS A 314 25.96 13.89 -13.99
N ARG A 315 25.53 13.77 -12.74
CA ARG A 315 26.20 12.90 -11.75
C ARG A 315 25.97 11.44 -12.16
N ARG A 316 26.90 10.94 -12.96
CA ARG A 316 27.05 9.53 -13.33
C ARG A 316 27.35 8.72 -12.07
N TRP A 317 26.33 8.10 -11.50
CA TRP A 317 26.50 7.05 -10.50
C TRP A 317 27.17 5.85 -11.18
N ARG A 318 28.46 5.63 -10.93
CA ARG A 318 29.10 4.34 -11.21
C ARG A 318 28.74 3.39 -10.07
N ALA A 319 28.19 2.23 -10.42
CA ALA A 319 28.08 1.11 -9.50
C ALA A 319 29.49 0.66 -9.07
N PRO A 320 29.66 0.16 -7.83
CA PRO A 320 30.90 -0.49 -7.44
C PRO A 320 31.08 -1.76 -8.28
N SER A 321 32.26 -1.90 -8.88
CA SER A 321 32.69 -3.12 -9.58
C SER A 321 32.74 -4.31 -8.60
N PRO A 322 32.51 -5.54 -9.11
CA PRO A 322 32.38 -6.76 -8.30
C PRO A 322 33.60 -7.10 -7.46
#